data_AF-A0A661D3Y3-F1
#
_entry.id   AF-A0A661D3Y3-F1
#
_cell.length_a   1.000
_cell.length_b   1.000
_cell.length_c   1.000
_cell.angle_alpha   90.00
_cell.angle_beta   90.00
_cell.angle_gamma   90.00
#
_symmetry.space_group_name_H-M   'P 1'
#
loop_
_entity.id
_entity.type
_entity.pdbx_description
1 polymer ?
#
loop_
_entity_poly.entity_id
_entity_poly.type
_entity_poly.pdbx_seq_one_letter_code
_entity_poly.pdbx_strand_id
1 'polypeptide(L)'
;MAKGLFTEKNFKPLTTFMLGSMQSYRIKITDVLYCPHHPEGTVAAYKKSCQCRKPESGLLLKVIKQHSYNCNHLALIGDKNSDIEAARKLGIKIYLVETGYGKSEKINTKADYVVTDLKVAVYHKLRIT
;
A
#
# COMPACT_ATOMS: atom_id res chain seq x y z
N MET A 1 4.83 -2.44 14.33
CA MET A 1 6.06 -2.50 15.14
C MET A 1 6.15 -1.36 16.12
N ALA A 2 6.08 -0.09 15.68
CA ALA A 2 6.13 1.05 16.59
C ALA A 2 5.11 1.04 17.76
N LYS A 3 3.93 0.45 17.58
CA LYS A 3 2.92 0.30 18.65
C LYS A 3 3.15 -0.90 19.59
N GLY A 4 4.24 -1.66 19.43
CA GLY A 4 4.54 -2.84 20.26
C GLY A 4 3.69 -4.10 19.98
N LEU A 5 2.67 -4.00 19.12
CA LEU A 5 1.74 -5.12 18.83
C LEU A 5 2.37 -6.31 18.10
N PHE A 6 3.50 -6.10 17.39
CA PHE A 6 4.21 -7.14 16.65
C PHE A 6 5.64 -6.68 16.33
N THR A 7 6.53 -7.65 16.11
CA THR A 7 7.96 -7.47 15.81
C THR A 7 8.32 -7.88 14.38
N GLU A 8 9.55 -7.62 13.93
CA GLU A 8 10.05 -8.17 12.65
C GLU A 8 10.06 -9.69 12.63
N LYS A 9 10.31 -10.34 13.77
CA LYS A 9 10.26 -11.80 13.90
C LYS A 9 8.86 -12.36 13.69
N ASN A 10 7.80 -11.56 13.92
CA ASN A 10 6.43 -11.94 13.58
C ASN A 10 6.11 -11.62 12.11
N PHE A 11 6.60 -10.50 11.59
CA PHE A 11 6.30 -10.03 10.24
C PHE A 11 6.90 -10.93 9.15
N LYS A 12 8.17 -11.34 9.29
CA LYS A 12 8.86 -12.11 8.25
C LYS A 12 8.19 -13.47 7.98
N PRO A 13 7.91 -14.32 8.99
CA PRO A 13 7.25 -15.60 8.74
C PRO A 13 5.85 -15.46 8.13
N LEU A 14 5.06 -14.49 8.60
CA LEU A 14 3.74 -14.21 8.03
C LEU A 14 3.85 -13.80 6.56
N THR A 15 4.80 -12.91 6.25
CA THR A 15 5.04 -12.46 4.87
C THR A 15 5.46 -13.64 3.98
N THR A 16 6.38 -14.48 4.44
CA THR A 16 6.80 -15.69 3.72
C THR A 16 5.62 -16.62 3.46
N PHE A 17 4.77 -16.85 4.46
CA PHE A 17 3.57 -17.66 4.29
C PHE A 17 2.62 -17.07 3.24
N MET A 18 2.34 -15.77 3.30
CA MET A 18 1.50 -15.09 2.32
C MET A 18 2.07 -15.18 0.90
N LEU A 19 3.37 -14.94 0.74
CA LEU A 19 4.05 -15.06 -0.56
C LEU A 19 3.99 -16.48 -1.11
N GLY A 20 4.20 -17.49 -0.26
CA GLY A 20 4.06 -18.90 -0.65
C GLY A 20 2.62 -19.25 -1.08
N SER A 21 1.62 -18.71 -0.38
CA SER A 21 0.21 -18.86 -0.76
C SER A 21 -0.09 -18.22 -2.12
N MET A 22 0.44 -17.02 -2.41
CA MET A 22 0.28 -16.40 -3.74
C MET A 22 0.97 -17.22 -4.83
N GLN A 23 2.16 -17.76 -4.54
CA GLN A 23 2.93 -18.56 -5.49
C GLN A 23 2.22 -19.86 -5.88
N SER A 24 1.46 -20.50 -4.97
CA SER A 24 0.68 -21.71 -5.31
C SER A 24 -0.40 -21.44 -6.36
N TYR A 25 -0.87 -20.18 -6.47
CA TYR A 25 -1.75 -19.71 -7.54
C TYR A 25 -0.99 -19.14 -8.75
N ARG A 26 0.33 -19.35 -8.83
CA ARG A 26 1.23 -18.78 -9.87
C ARG A 26 1.23 -17.25 -9.93
N ILE A 27 0.87 -16.59 -8.82
CA ILE A 27 0.92 -15.13 -8.69
C ILE A 27 2.31 -14.75 -8.18
N LYS A 28 3.04 -13.94 -8.95
CA LYS A 28 4.35 -13.42 -8.57
C LYS A 28 4.20 -12.05 -7.94
N ILE A 29 4.55 -11.93 -6.66
CA ILE A 29 4.75 -10.63 -5.99
C ILE A 29 6.23 -10.28 -6.09
N THR A 30 6.56 -9.17 -6.75
CA THR A 30 7.96 -8.78 -7.01
C THR A 30 8.65 -8.21 -5.77
N ASP A 31 7.95 -7.38 -5.00
CA ASP A 31 8.50 -6.73 -3.81
C ASP A 31 7.47 -6.66 -2.69
N VAL A 32 7.97 -6.75 -1.46
CA VAL A 32 7.21 -6.42 -0.25
C VAL A 32 7.93 -5.29 0.47
N LEU A 33 7.30 -4.12 0.51
CA LEU A 33 7.79 -2.97 1.24
C LEU A 33 6.86 -2.66 2.41
N TYR A 34 7.43 -2.37 3.57
CA TYR A 34 6.70 -2.01 4.78
C TYR A 34 7.41 -0.91 5.56
N CYS A 35 6.66 -0.18 6.38
CA CYS A 35 7.21 0.84 7.26
C CYS A 35 6.95 0.45 8.73
N PRO A 36 7.98 0.25 9.56
CA PRO A 36 7.80 -0.17 10.94
C PRO A 36 7.50 1.00 11.90
N HIS A 37 7.67 2.23 11.43
CA HIS A 37 7.70 3.46 12.23
C HIS A 37 6.31 4.06 12.53
N HIS A 38 6.23 4.83 13.61
CA HIS A 38 5.11 5.71 13.94
C HIS A 38 5.62 6.83 14.88
N PRO A 39 5.29 8.11 14.67
CA PRO A 39 5.76 9.19 15.54
C PRO A 39 5.30 9.02 16.99
N GLU A 40 4.07 8.55 17.18
CA GLU A 40 3.48 8.23 18.49
C GLU A 40 3.66 6.76 18.89
N GLY A 41 4.68 6.08 18.38
CA GLY A 41 5.01 4.72 18.79
C GLY A 41 5.38 4.60 20.28
N THR A 42 5.18 3.42 20.84
CA THR A 42 5.64 3.03 22.19
C THR A 42 7.02 2.38 22.18
N VAL A 43 7.42 1.77 21.07
CA VAL A 43 8.73 1.13 20.91
C VAL A 43 9.76 2.15 20.42
N ALA A 44 10.72 2.51 21.26
CA ALA A 44 11.71 3.57 21.02
C ALA A 44 12.42 3.47 19.66
N ALA A 45 12.87 2.27 19.28
CA ALA A 45 13.57 2.04 18.01
C ALA A 45 12.74 2.42 16.76
N TYR A 46 11.41 2.41 16.87
CA TYR A 46 10.49 2.71 15.77
C TYR A 46 9.68 3.99 15.98
N LYS A 47 9.85 4.67 17.12
CA LYS A 47 9.15 5.91 17.47
C LYS A 47 9.79 7.10 16.76
N LYS A 48 9.45 7.31 15.50
CA LYS A 48 9.94 8.45 14.71
C LYS A 48 9.03 8.80 13.54
N SER A 49 9.12 10.06 13.12
CA SER A 49 8.67 10.48 11.80
C SER A 49 9.58 9.87 10.72
N CYS A 50 9.01 9.56 9.56
CA CYS A 50 9.75 8.96 8.47
C CYS A 50 9.06 9.23 7.13
N GLN A 51 9.81 9.09 6.05
CA GLN A 51 9.31 9.22 4.68
C GLN A 51 8.61 7.94 4.18
N CYS A 52 8.71 6.82 4.89
CA CYS A 52 8.11 5.54 4.46
C CYS A 52 6.65 5.36 4.86
N ARG A 53 6.20 6.04 5.92
CA ARG A 53 4.86 5.83 6.46
C ARG A 53 3.89 6.70 5.68
N LYS A 54 2.93 6.06 5.00
CA LYS A 54 1.77 6.73 4.41
C LYS A 54 1.12 7.68 5.44
N PRO A 55 0.80 8.93 5.08
CA PRO A 55 0.64 9.46 3.71
C PRO A 55 1.93 9.89 2.99
N GLU A 56 3.11 9.64 3.54
CA GLU A 56 4.36 9.81 2.78
C GLU A 56 4.55 8.74 1.71
N SER A 57 5.19 9.13 0.61
CA SER A 57 5.32 8.31 -0.60
C SER A 57 6.65 7.59 -0.73
N GLY A 58 7.50 7.58 0.30
CA GLY A 58 8.87 7.07 0.22
C GLY A 58 8.98 5.60 -0.18
N LEU A 59 8.04 4.74 0.24
CA LEU A 59 8.02 3.34 -0.21
C LEU A 59 7.65 3.21 -1.69
N LEU A 60 6.70 4.02 -2.17
CA LEU A 60 6.31 4.05 -3.59
C LEU A 60 7.46 4.58 -4.46
N LEU A 61 8.10 5.67 -4.03
CA LEU A 61 9.29 6.22 -4.68
C LEU A 61 10.42 5.19 -4.77
N LYS A 62 10.63 4.41 -3.71
CA LYS A 62 11.66 3.37 -3.69
C LYS A 62 11.41 2.32 -4.77
N VAL A 63 10.20 1.75 -4.84
CA VAL A 63 9.89 0.70 -5.83
C VAL A 63 9.89 1.23 -7.26
N ILE A 64 9.38 2.46 -7.46
CA ILE A 64 9.42 3.13 -8.77
C ILE A 64 10.85 3.28 -9.28
N LYS A 65 11.75 3.78 -8.43
CA LYS A 65 13.17 3.94 -8.80
C LYS A 65 13.87 2.61 -9.01
N GLN A 66 13.63 1.62 -8.15
CA GLN A 66 14.27 0.30 -8.22
C GLN A 66 13.98 -0.41 -9.55
N HIS A 67 12.77 -0.24 -10.09
CA HIS A 67 12.35 -0.90 -11.34
C HIS A 67 12.22 0.04 -12.54
N SER A 68 12.59 1.31 -12.38
CA SER A 68 12.44 2.35 -13.42
C SER A 68 11.01 2.44 -13.99
N TYR A 69 10.00 2.31 -13.13
CA TYR A 69 8.60 2.37 -13.56
C TYR A 69 8.18 3.80 -13.92
N ASN A 70 7.32 3.94 -14.94
CA ASN A 70 6.65 5.20 -15.25
C ASN A 70 5.36 5.32 -14.43
N CYS A 71 5.24 6.34 -13.58
CA CYS A 71 4.06 6.60 -12.73
C CYS A 71 2.74 6.62 -13.52
N ASN A 72 2.75 7.09 -14.77
CA ASN A 72 1.55 7.18 -15.61
C ASN A 72 0.94 5.80 -15.94
N HIS A 73 1.74 4.74 -15.85
CA HIS A 73 1.29 3.37 -16.11
C HIS A 73 0.99 2.59 -14.82
N LEU A 74 1.24 3.20 -13.65
CA LEU A 74 1.01 2.56 -12.37
C LEU A 74 -0.40 2.85 -11.85
N ALA A 75 -0.92 1.89 -11.10
CA ALA A 75 -2.10 2.08 -10.27
C ALA A 75 -1.76 1.67 -8.84
N LEU A 76 -2.16 2.49 -7.86
CA LEU A 76 -2.23 2.09 -6.46
C LEU A 76 -3.67 1.67 -6.14
N ILE A 77 -3.83 0.60 -5.38
CA ILE A 77 -5.13 0.12 -4.89
C ILE A 77 -5.00 0.04 -3.37
N GLY A 78 -5.84 0.80 -2.66
CA GLY A 78 -5.80 0.91 -1.20
C GLY A 78 -7.18 1.13 -0.61
N ASP A 79 -7.29 1.06 0.71
CA ASP A 79 -8.56 1.16 1.44
C ASP A 79 -8.61 2.37 2.39
N LYS A 80 -7.56 3.21 2.43
CA LYS A 80 -7.49 4.39 3.30
C LYS A 80 -7.11 5.66 2.55
N ASN A 81 -7.54 6.82 3.07
CA ASN A 81 -7.12 8.11 2.53
C ASN A 81 -5.59 8.32 2.59
N SER A 82 -4.89 7.70 3.55
CA SER A 82 -3.42 7.73 3.58
C SER A 82 -2.76 7.07 2.35
N ASP A 83 -3.41 6.07 1.74
CA ASP A 83 -2.94 5.47 0.48
C ASP A 83 -3.11 6.46 -0.67
N ILE A 84 -4.26 7.13 -0.68
CA ILE A 84 -4.65 8.09 -1.70
C ILE A 84 -3.71 9.27 -1.73
N GLU A 85 -3.42 9.85 -0.57
CA GLU A 85 -2.48 10.97 -0.46
C GLU A 85 -1.07 10.57 -0.93
N ALA A 86 -0.60 9.37 -0.56
CA ALA A 86 0.72 8.88 -0.96
C ALA A 86 0.83 8.68 -2.48
N ALA A 87 -0.21 8.14 -3.14
CA ALA A 87 -0.23 7.98 -4.60
C ALA A 87 -0.28 9.32 -5.33
N ARG A 88 -1.15 10.23 -4.87
CA ARG A 88 -1.37 11.53 -5.51
C ARG A 88 -0.14 12.42 -5.51
N LYS A 89 0.67 12.38 -4.45
CA LYS A 89 1.98 13.06 -4.38
C LYS A 89 2.93 12.67 -5.53
N LEU A 90 2.72 11.51 -6.16
CA LEU A 90 3.54 10.98 -7.25
C LEU A 90 2.83 10.93 -8.60
N GLY A 91 1.59 11.44 -8.70
CA GLY A 91 0.78 11.35 -9.91
C GLY A 91 0.39 9.91 -10.29
N ILE A 92 0.40 8.97 -9.34
CA ILE A 92 -0.01 7.60 -9.57
C ILE A 92 -1.54 7.52 -9.50
N LYS A 93 -2.15 6.87 -10.49
CA LYS A 93 -3.60 6.61 -10.51
C LYS A 93 -3.99 5.78 -9.28
N ILE A 94 -5.03 6.19 -8.56
CA ILE A 94 -5.41 5.58 -7.28
C ILE A 94 -6.87 5.10 -7.27
N TYR A 95 -7.04 3.86 -6.84
CA TYR A 95 -8.34 3.24 -6.57
C TYR A 95 -8.53 3.10 -5.07
N LEU A 96 -9.64 3.61 -4.56
CA LEU A 96 -10.15 3.26 -3.22
C LEU A 96 -11.07 2.04 -3.35
N VAL A 97 -10.71 0.95 -2.69
CA VAL A 97 -11.60 -0.22 -2.57
C VAL A 97 -12.48 -0.11 -1.33
N GLU A 98 -13.75 -0.49 -1.41
CA GLU A 98 -14.68 -0.45 -0.27
C GLU A 98 -14.46 -1.58 0.76
N THR A 99 -13.62 -2.56 0.47
CA THR A 99 -13.16 -3.55 1.46
C THR A 99 -12.34 -2.90 2.57
N GLY A 100 -12.28 -3.50 3.76
CA GLY A 100 -11.50 -2.97 4.87
C GLY A 100 -12.07 -1.64 5.39
N TYR A 101 -11.25 -0.59 5.40
CA TYR A 101 -11.64 0.74 5.87
C TYR A 101 -12.33 1.61 4.80
N GLY A 102 -12.37 1.15 3.55
CA GLY A 102 -12.79 1.97 2.41
C GLY A 102 -14.20 2.53 2.50
N LYS A 103 -15.17 1.77 3.04
CA LYS A 103 -16.55 2.26 3.22
C LYS A 103 -16.64 3.51 4.08
N SER A 104 -15.82 3.61 5.14
CA SER A 104 -15.75 4.81 5.99
C SER A 104 -14.88 5.90 5.38
N GLU A 105 -13.85 5.52 4.63
CA GLU A 105 -12.85 6.44 4.06
C GLU A 105 -13.32 7.10 2.75
N LYS A 106 -14.39 6.61 2.12
CA LYS A 106 -14.91 7.16 0.86
C LYS A 106 -15.50 8.56 0.98
N ILE A 107 -15.90 8.97 2.18
CA ILE A 107 -16.44 10.31 2.41
C ILE A 107 -15.32 11.33 2.16
N ASN A 108 -15.51 12.23 1.19
CA ASN A 108 -14.52 13.23 0.74
C ASN A 108 -13.20 12.65 0.20
N THR A 109 -13.23 11.42 -0.31
CA THR A 109 -12.05 10.81 -0.90
C THR A 109 -11.59 11.57 -2.15
N LYS A 110 -10.26 11.63 -2.35
CA LYS A 110 -9.62 12.18 -3.55
C LYS A 110 -9.10 11.09 -4.49
N ALA A 111 -9.58 9.86 -4.34
CA ALA A 111 -9.26 8.77 -5.24
C ALA A 111 -9.78 9.05 -6.65
N ASP A 112 -9.09 8.53 -7.68
CA ASP A 112 -9.56 8.66 -9.07
C ASP A 112 -10.77 7.75 -9.31
N TYR A 113 -10.81 6.61 -8.62
CA TYR A 113 -11.92 5.66 -8.68
C TYR A 113 -12.25 5.10 -7.30
N VAL A 114 -13.53 4.88 -7.04
CA VAL A 114 -14.02 4.13 -5.87
C VAL A 114 -14.73 2.89 -6.39
N VAL A 115 -14.31 1.71 -5.93
CA VAL A 115 -14.82 0.42 -6.40
C VAL A 115 -15.05 -0.53 -5.24
N THR A 116 -15.87 -1.56 -5.44
CA THR A 116 -16.29 -2.46 -4.35
C THR A 116 -15.12 -3.26 -3.76
N ASP A 117 -14.20 -3.74 -4.61
CA ASP A 117 -13.10 -4.60 -4.20
C ASP A 117 -11.93 -4.57 -5.22
N LEU A 118 -10.86 -5.32 -4.88
CA LEU A 118 -9.66 -5.47 -5.72
C LEU A 118 -9.98 -6.05 -7.11
N LYS A 119 -10.93 -6.98 -7.21
CA LYS A 119 -11.26 -7.64 -8.48
C LYS A 119 -11.86 -6.63 -9.45
N VAL A 120 -12.78 -5.79 -8.97
CA VAL A 120 -13.36 -4.70 -9.78
C VAL A 120 -12.30 -3.66 -10.15
N ALA A 121 -11.40 -3.30 -9.24
CA ALA A 121 -10.30 -2.37 -9.53
C ALA A 121 -9.43 -2.87 -10.70
N VAL A 122 -9.04 -4.16 -10.66
CA VAL A 122 -8.21 -4.79 -11.71
C VAL A 122 -8.96 -4.83 -13.04
N TYR A 123 -10.22 -5.29 -13.07
CA TYR A 123 -11.00 -5.30 -14.31
C TYR A 123 -11.18 -3.90 -14.90
N HIS A 124 -11.42 -2.90 -14.06
CA HIS A 124 -11.54 -1.52 -14.51
C HIS A 124 -10.23 -1.04 -15.15
N LYS A 125 -9.08 -1.24 -14.47
CA LYS A 125 -7.76 -0.83 -15.00
C LYS A 125 -7.43 -1.50 -16.33
N LEU A 126 -7.67 -2.80 -16.47
CA LEU A 126 -7.35 -3.55 -17.69
C LEU A 126 -8.22 -3.17 -18.90
N ARG A 127 -9.39 -2.54 -18.69
CA ARG A 127 -10.28 -2.11 -19.78
C ARG A 127 -10.01 -0.69 -20.29
N ILE A 128 -9.29 0.12 -19.51
CA ILE A 128 -9.02 1.54 -19.82
C ILE A 128 -7.56 1.79 -20.23
N THR A 129 -6.77 0.73 -20.42
CA THR A 129 -5.36 0.77 -20.84
C THR A 129 -5.25 0.05 -22.18
#